data_AF-B2LXS1-F1
#
_entry.id   AF-B2LXS1-F1
#
_cell.length_a   1.000
_cell.length_b   1.000
_cell.length_c   1.000
_cell.angle_alpha   90.00
_cell.angle_beta   90.00
_cell.angle_gamma   90.00
#
_symmetry.space_group_name_H-M   'P 1'
#
loop_
_entity.id
_entity.type
_entity.pdbx_description
1 polymer ?
#
loop_
_entity_poly.entity_id
_entity_poly.type
_entity_poly.pdbx_seq_one_letter_code
_entity_poly.pdbx_strand_id
1 'polypeptide(L)'
;SIQWSYAIFWSISATQPGALEWREGYYNGDIKTRKTVQSGELNADELGLQRSDQLRELYGSLLLGETNPQAKRPTAALSPEDLTDAEWYFLVCMSFVFKIGQGLPGNTIAKNQTFWICNAHLADTKFFSRSILAKSASIQTVVCFPI
;
A
#
# COMPACT_ATOMS: atom_id res chain seq x y z
N SER A 1 9.64 -1.61 -20.92
CA SER A 1 9.21 -0.86 -19.72
C SER A 1 9.07 -1.84 -18.57
N ILE A 2 9.42 -1.46 -17.34
CA ILE A 2 9.23 -2.30 -16.15
C ILE A 2 7.80 -2.05 -15.64
N GLN A 3 7.02 -3.12 -15.47
CA GLN A 3 5.68 -3.04 -14.91
C GLN A 3 5.76 -3.14 -13.38
N TRP A 4 5.28 -2.11 -12.68
CA TRP A 4 5.25 -2.04 -11.21
C TRP A 4 3.81 -1.80 -10.74
N SER A 5 3.44 -2.40 -9.61
CA SER A 5 2.06 -2.36 -9.11
C SER A 5 1.81 -1.27 -8.07
N TYR A 6 2.82 -0.89 -7.30
CA TYR A 6 2.69 0.18 -6.32
C TYR A 6 4.05 0.79 -5.94
N ALA A 7 4.01 1.98 -5.35
CA ALA A 7 5.10 2.62 -4.64
C ALA A 7 4.58 3.15 -3.30
N ILE A 8 5.37 3.03 -2.23
CA ILE A 8 5.00 3.54 -0.90
C ILE A 8 6.20 4.29 -0.33
N PHE A 9 5.94 5.47 0.20
CA PHE A 9 6.89 6.26 0.96
C PHE A 9 6.66 6.07 2.47
N TRP A 10 7.68 5.53 3.14
CA TRP A 10 7.74 5.40 4.59
C TRP A 10 8.56 6.55 5.15
N SER A 11 8.06 7.25 6.15
CA SER A 11 8.79 8.35 6.80
C SER A 11 8.94 8.13 8.28
N ILE A 12 9.95 8.75 8.89
CA ILE A 12 10.10 8.83 10.34
C ILE A 12 8.81 9.41 10.94
N SER A 13 8.23 8.68 11.89
CA SER A 13 7.03 9.10 12.60
C SER A 13 7.33 10.32 13.47
N ALA A 14 6.42 11.29 13.44
CA ALA A 14 6.46 12.44 14.34
C ALA A 14 5.91 12.12 15.74
N THR A 15 5.09 11.09 15.87
CA THR A 15 4.38 10.71 17.11
C THR A 15 5.03 9.52 17.82
N GLN A 16 5.77 8.69 17.08
CA GLN A 16 6.47 7.51 17.59
C GLN A 16 7.97 7.57 17.27
N PRO A 17 8.79 8.18 18.15
CA PRO A 17 10.24 8.27 17.94
C PRO A 17 10.88 6.90 17.66
N GLY A 18 11.68 6.82 16.61
CA GLY A 18 12.36 5.59 16.21
C GLY A 18 11.51 4.61 15.38
N ALA A 19 10.36 5.05 14.87
CA ALA A 19 9.51 4.27 13.97
C ALA A 19 9.33 4.95 12.60
N LEU A 20 9.03 4.15 11.60
CA LEU A 20 8.60 4.54 10.26
C LEU A 20 7.11 4.24 10.12
N GLU A 21 6.37 5.21 9.60
CA GLU A 21 4.94 5.11 9.31
C GLU A 21 4.67 5.36 7.83
N TRP A 22 3.53 4.88 7.36
CA TRP A 22 3.06 5.19 6.01
C TRP A 22 2.84 6.71 5.89
N ARG A 23 3.41 7.33 4.85
CA ARG A 23 3.24 8.76 4.58
C ARG A 23 2.51 9.03 3.28
N GLU A 24 2.91 8.34 2.22
CA GLU A 24 2.29 8.49 0.91
C GLU A 24 2.45 7.22 0.06
N GLY A 25 1.68 7.09 -1.01
CA GLY A 25 1.84 5.97 -1.93
C GLY A 25 1.04 6.13 -3.22
N TYR A 26 1.46 5.38 -4.23
CA TYR A 26 0.82 5.34 -5.52
C TYR A 26 0.52 3.90 -5.90
N TYR A 27 -0.71 3.62 -6.30
CA TYR A 27 -1.16 2.34 -6.82
C TYR A 27 -1.23 2.39 -8.36
N ASN A 28 -0.48 1.49 -9.00
CA ASN A 28 -0.39 1.31 -10.45
C ASN A 28 -0.77 -0.12 -10.89
N GLY A 29 -1.41 -0.87 -10.00
CA GLY A 29 -1.82 -2.24 -10.27
C GLY A 29 -3.12 -2.33 -11.09
N ASP A 30 -3.58 -3.55 -11.30
CA ASP A 30 -4.85 -3.77 -11.98
C ASP A 30 -6.03 -3.31 -11.13
N ILE A 31 -7.05 -2.77 -11.79
CA ILE A 31 -8.29 -2.28 -11.18
C ILE A 31 -9.45 -3.02 -11.84
N LYS A 32 -10.36 -3.62 -11.06
CA LYS A 32 -11.50 -4.40 -11.62
C LYS A 32 -12.36 -3.59 -12.59
N THR A 33 -12.58 -2.31 -12.31
CA THR A 33 -13.41 -1.41 -13.12
C THR A 33 -12.73 -0.92 -14.40
N ARG A 34 -11.42 -1.19 -14.58
CA ARG A 34 -10.64 -0.82 -15.77
C ARG A 34 -11.14 -1.47 -17.06
N LYS A 35 -11.96 -2.54 -16.97
CA LYS A 35 -12.51 -3.23 -18.15
C LYS A 35 -13.85 -2.67 -18.65
N THR A 36 -14.53 -1.80 -17.90
CA THR A 36 -15.92 -1.40 -18.25
C THR A 36 -16.12 0.11 -18.40
N VAL A 37 -15.18 0.95 -17.95
CA VAL A 37 -15.26 2.40 -18.22
C VAL A 37 -14.53 2.70 -19.53
N GLN A 38 -15.31 2.78 -20.61
CA GLN A 38 -14.87 3.40 -21.85
C GLN A 38 -14.34 4.81 -21.54
N SER A 39 -13.03 4.97 -21.74
CA SER A 39 -12.42 6.06 -22.51
C SER A 39 -13.11 7.42 -22.41
N GLY A 40 -12.81 8.14 -21.34
CA GLY A 40 -12.85 9.60 -21.30
C GLY A 40 -11.50 10.11 -20.79
N GLU A 41 -10.62 10.49 -21.72
CA GLU A 41 -9.48 11.44 -21.61
C GLU A 41 -8.53 11.47 -20.40
N LEU A 42 -8.57 10.53 -19.45
CA LEU A 42 -7.55 10.48 -18.38
C LEU A 42 -6.37 9.61 -18.78
N ASN A 43 -5.15 10.15 -18.63
CA ASN A 43 -3.93 9.39 -18.84
C ASN A 43 -3.76 8.33 -17.73
N ALA A 44 -2.90 7.33 -17.97
CA ALA A 44 -2.71 6.25 -17.01
C ALA A 44 -2.27 6.74 -15.61
N ASP A 45 -1.53 7.84 -15.56
CA ASP A 45 -0.99 8.41 -14.33
C ASP A 45 -2.09 9.07 -13.49
N GLU A 46 -3.03 9.78 -14.12
CA GLU A 46 -4.20 10.40 -13.48
C GLU A 46 -5.13 9.34 -12.89
N LEU A 47 -5.34 8.23 -13.61
CA LEU A 47 -6.16 7.12 -13.14
C LEU A 47 -5.55 6.42 -11.91
N GLY A 48 -4.24 6.18 -11.92
CA GLY A 48 -3.57 5.59 -10.76
C GLY A 48 -3.54 6.53 -9.56
N LEU A 49 -3.41 7.85 -9.78
CA LEU A 49 -3.53 8.85 -8.71
C LEU A 49 -4.93 8.84 -8.10
N GLN A 50 -5.97 8.91 -8.95
CA GLN A 50 -7.36 8.83 -8.51
C GLN A 50 -7.61 7.55 -7.72
N ARG A 51 -7.09 6.41 -8.17
CA ARG A 51 -7.26 5.14 -7.46
C ARG A 51 -6.54 5.13 -6.11
N SER A 52 -5.35 5.69 -6.05
CA SER A 52 -4.56 5.82 -4.81
C SER A 52 -5.32 6.64 -3.77
N ASP A 53 -5.91 7.77 -4.20
CA ASP A 53 -6.72 8.64 -3.35
C ASP A 53 -7.97 7.92 -2.83
N GLN A 54 -8.68 7.18 -3.68
CA GLN A 54 -9.85 6.39 -3.26
C GLN A 54 -9.50 5.29 -2.23
N LEU A 55 -8.35 4.63 -2.39
CA LEU A 55 -7.88 3.61 -1.43
C LEU A 55 -7.49 4.25 -0.09
N ARG A 56 -6.88 5.45 -0.12
CA ARG A 56 -6.54 6.21 1.09
C ARG A 56 -7.78 6.71 1.82
N GLU A 57 -8.78 7.22 1.10
CA GLU A 57 -10.06 7.63 1.68
C GLU A 57 -10.78 6.44 2.32
N LEU A 58 -10.79 5.29 1.63
CA LEU A 58 -11.37 4.06 2.18
C LEU A 58 -10.66 3.65 3.47
N TYR A 59 -9.32 3.64 3.49
CA TYR A 59 -8.55 3.36 4.71
C TYR A 59 -8.93 4.30 5.87
N GLY A 60 -8.98 5.61 5.60
CA GLY A 60 -9.42 6.60 6.59
C GLY A 60 -10.84 6.35 7.10
N SER A 61 -11.76 5.99 6.21
CA SER A 61 -13.14 5.66 6.60
C SER A 61 -13.23 4.41 7.49
N LEU A 62 -12.38 3.40 7.25
CA LEU A 62 -12.32 2.19 8.06
C LEU A 62 -11.80 2.50 9.46
N LEU A 63 -10.75 3.33 9.56
CA LEU A 63 -10.19 3.77 10.83
C LEU A 63 -11.21 4.59 11.65
N LEU A 64 -11.99 5.45 10.99
CA LEU A 64 -13.04 6.25 11.64
C LEU A 64 -14.28 5.43 12.00
N GLY A 65 -14.67 4.46 11.16
CA GLY A 65 -15.82 3.58 11.42
C GLY A 65 -15.68 2.74 12.69
N GLU A 66 -14.44 2.45 13.11
CA GLU A 66 -14.16 1.84 14.43
C GLU A 66 -14.49 2.77 15.61
N THR A 67 -14.49 4.09 15.38
CA THR A 67 -14.71 5.11 16.43
C THR A 67 -16.13 5.70 16.45
N ASN A 68 -16.89 5.64 15.35
CA ASN A 68 -18.26 6.14 15.28
C ASN A 68 -19.16 5.33 14.32
N PRO A 69 -20.05 4.46 14.85
CA PRO A 69 -20.95 3.63 14.04
C PRO A 69 -21.97 4.41 13.17
N GLN A 70 -22.14 5.72 13.42
CA GLN A 70 -23.10 6.57 12.69
C GLN A 70 -22.47 7.34 11.53
N ALA A 71 -21.14 7.26 11.32
CA ALA A 71 -20.48 7.89 10.19
C ALA A 71 -20.91 7.21 8.89
N LYS A 72 -21.87 7.83 8.19
CA LYS A 72 -22.34 7.35 6.88
C LYS A 72 -21.23 7.52 5.85
N ARG A 73 -20.67 6.40 5.39
CA ARG A 73 -19.78 6.38 4.22
C ARG A 73 -20.54 6.92 2.99
N PRO A 74 -19.92 7.75 2.14
CA PRO A 74 -20.56 8.19 0.90
C PRO A 74 -20.99 6.98 0.06
N THR A 75 -22.20 6.99 -0.49
CA THR A 75 -22.77 5.86 -1.25
C THR A 75 -21.97 5.50 -2.52
N ALA A 76 -21.11 6.41 -3.00
CA ALA A 76 -20.24 6.22 -4.15
C ALA A 76 -18.78 5.88 -3.78
N ALA A 77 -18.46 5.72 -2.49
CA ALA A 77 -17.12 5.35 -2.04
C ALA A 77 -16.84 3.87 -2.30
N LEU A 78 -15.57 3.52 -2.50
CA LEU A 78 -15.17 2.12 -2.62
C LEU A 78 -15.60 1.31 -1.40
N SER A 79 -16.10 0.11 -1.64
CA SER A 79 -16.34 -0.87 -0.59
C SER A 79 -15.16 -1.84 -0.47
N PRO A 80 -14.87 -2.38 0.73
CA PRO A 80 -13.88 -3.43 0.93
C PRO A 80 -14.08 -4.63 -0.02
N GLU A 81 -15.32 -5.06 -0.23
CA GLU A 81 -15.71 -6.21 -1.04
C GLU A 81 -15.46 -6.01 -2.54
N ASP A 82 -15.39 -4.77 -3.01
CA ASP A 82 -15.09 -4.45 -4.41
C ASP A 82 -13.60 -4.52 -4.74
N LEU A 83 -12.70 -4.56 -3.74
CA LEU A 83 -11.26 -4.52 -3.96
C LEU A 83 -10.71 -5.82 -4.57
N THR A 84 -9.71 -5.69 -5.43
CA THR A 84 -8.80 -6.80 -5.79
C THR A 84 -7.88 -7.12 -4.63
N ASP A 85 -7.26 -8.31 -4.65
CA ASP A 85 -6.26 -8.69 -3.65
C ASP A 85 -5.08 -7.70 -3.61
N ALA A 86 -4.67 -7.15 -4.77
CA ALA A 86 -3.59 -6.17 -4.86
C ALA A 86 -3.97 -4.80 -4.28
N GLU A 87 -5.21 -4.34 -4.50
CA GLU A 87 -5.74 -3.13 -3.89
C GLU A 87 -5.88 -3.28 -2.38
N TRP A 88 -6.40 -4.42 -1.93
CA TRP A 88 -6.49 -4.75 -0.51
C TRP A 88 -5.11 -4.78 0.14
N TYR A 89 -4.13 -5.40 -0.52
CA TYR A 89 -2.74 -5.39 -0.06
C TYR A 89 -2.19 -3.98 0.08
N PHE A 90 -2.36 -3.11 -0.92
CA PHE A 90 -1.89 -1.73 -0.87
C PHE A 90 -2.56 -0.95 0.26
N LEU A 91 -3.89 -1.08 0.41
CA LEU A 91 -4.66 -0.44 1.48
C LEU A 91 -4.17 -0.89 2.86
N VAL A 92 -4.03 -2.20 3.07
CA VAL A 92 -3.56 -2.75 4.36
C VAL A 92 -2.12 -2.35 4.66
N CYS A 93 -1.29 -2.05 3.66
CA CYS A 93 0.04 -1.50 3.92
C CYS A 93 -0.01 -0.17 4.70
N MET A 94 -1.07 0.63 4.56
CA MET A 94 -1.19 1.92 5.26
C MET A 94 -1.24 1.79 6.79
N SER A 95 -1.55 0.60 7.32
CA SER A 95 -1.58 0.35 8.77
C SER A 95 -0.24 -0.08 9.38
N PHE A 96 0.79 -0.32 8.56
CA PHE A 96 2.06 -0.83 9.05
C PHE A 96 2.92 0.26 9.67
N VAL A 97 3.59 -0.11 10.76
CA VAL A 97 4.61 0.68 11.43
C VAL A 97 5.87 -0.18 11.59
N PHE A 98 7.04 0.39 11.30
CA PHE A 98 8.31 -0.31 11.37
C PHE A 98 9.28 0.42 12.30
N LYS A 99 9.73 -0.22 13.38
CA LYS A 99 10.84 0.32 14.17
C LYS A 99 12.11 0.36 13.31
N ILE A 100 12.95 1.37 13.51
CA ILE A 100 14.27 1.43 12.87
C ILE A 100 15.05 0.15 13.20
N GLY A 101 15.63 -0.48 12.18
CA GLY A 101 16.32 -1.77 12.27
C GLY A 101 15.41 -3.01 12.22
N GLN A 102 14.08 -2.86 12.14
CA GLN A 102 13.14 -3.98 12.10
C GLN A 102 12.35 -4.03 10.79
N GLY A 103 12.08 -5.25 10.33
CA GLY A 103 11.42 -5.48 9.04
C GLY A 103 12.18 -4.84 7.88
N LEU A 104 11.56 -4.86 6.69
CA LEU A 104 12.22 -4.39 5.48
C LEU A 104 12.49 -2.87 5.52
N PRO A 105 11.48 -1.97 5.71
CA PRO A 105 11.75 -0.52 5.71
C PRO A 105 12.68 -0.07 6.86
N GLY A 106 12.51 -0.62 8.06
CA GLY A 106 13.35 -0.27 9.20
C GLY A 106 14.80 -0.68 9.00
N ASN A 107 15.07 -1.85 8.41
CA ASN A 107 16.44 -2.27 8.07
C ASN A 107 17.05 -1.42 6.95
N THR A 108 16.26 -1.07 5.92
CA THR A 108 16.69 -0.22 4.80
C THR A 108 17.28 1.10 5.30
N ILE A 109 16.55 1.81 6.17
CA ILE A 109 17.01 3.09 6.75
C ILE A 109 18.19 2.87 7.72
N ALA A 110 18.10 1.89 8.63
CA ALA A 110 19.14 1.67 9.64
C ALA A 110 20.51 1.31 9.04
N LYS A 111 20.52 0.58 7.92
CA LYS A 111 21.73 0.12 7.24
C LYS A 111 22.13 1.00 6.07
N ASN A 112 21.31 1.99 5.72
CA ASN A 112 21.45 2.80 4.52
C ASN A 112 21.71 1.94 3.26
N GLN A 113 20.92 0.88 3.10
CA GLN A 113 21.12 -0.14 2.07
C GLN A 113 19.83 -0.44 1.32
N THR A 114 19.92 -0.59 0.01
CA THR A 114 18.83 -1.11 -0.83
C THR A 114 18.69 -2.62 -0.66
N PHE A 115 17.47 -3.06 -0.38
CA PHE A 115 17.09 -4.46 -0.34
C PHE A 115 16.18 -4.79 -1.53
N TRP A 116 16.54 -5.84 -2.25
CA TRP A 116 15.75 -6.39 -3.35
C TRP A 116 15.33 -7.81 -2.99
N ILE A 117 14.02 -8.03 -2.84
CA ILE A 117 13.46 -9.35 -2.53
C ILE A 117 12.80 -9.89 -3.79
N CYS A 118 13.37 -10.95 -4.34
CA CYS A 118 12.70 -11.82 -5.30
C CYS A 118 11.96 -12.93 -4.54
N ASN A 119 10.79 -13.35 -5.02
CA ASN A 119 9.90 -14.29 -4.35
C ASN A 119 9.41 -13.77 -2.98
N ALA A 120 8.94 -12.52 -2.93
CA ALA A 120 8.50 -11.85 -1.71
C ALA A 120 7.43 -12.64 -0.92
N HIS A 121 6.58 -13.41 -1.62
CA HIS A 121 5.58 -14.30 -1.05
C HIS A 121 6.16 -15.50 -0.26
N LEU A 122 7.45 -15.80 -0.39
CA LEU A 122 8.18 -16.84 0.33
C LEU A 122 9.18 -16.29 1.36
N ALA A 123 9.30 -14.96 1.47
CA ALA A 123 10.27 -14.34 2.35
C ALA A 123 9.91 -14.56 3.84
N ASP A 124 10.94 -14.65 4.68
CA ASP A 124 10.80 -14.71 6.14
C ASP A 124 9.97 -13.52 6.62
N THR A 125 8.89 -13.79 7.35
CA THR A 125 7.97 -12.78 7.90
C THR A 125 8.65 -11.86 8.91
N LYS A 126 9.75 -12.27 9.54
CA LYS A 126 10.56 -11.37 10.39
C LYS A 126 11.24 -10.28 9.59
N PHE A 127 11.66 -10.59 8.37
CA PHE A 127 12.31 -9.65 7.48
C PHE A 127 11.29 -8.88 6.63
N PHE A 128 10.33 -9.57 6.04
CA PHE A 128 9.24 -8.99 5.26
C PHE A 128 7.89 -9.41 5.86
N SER A 129 7.43 -8.66 6.87
CA SER A 129 6.18 -8.93 7.61
C SER A 129 4.92 -9.01 6.75
N ARG A 130 4.99 -8.48 5.53
CA ARG A 130 3.92 -8.49 4.55
C ARG A 130 3.97 -9.69 3.60
N SER A 131 4.84 -10.69 3.79
CA SER A 131 4.99 -11.82 2.86
C SER A 131 3.71 -12.62 2.62
N ILE A 132 2.92 -12.85 3.67
CA ILE A 132 1.64 -13.57 3.55
C ILE A 132 0.62 -12.74 2.76
N LEU A 133 0.51 -11.44 3.05
CA LEU A 133 -0.37 -10.53 2.28
C LEU A 133 0.08 -10.44 0.82
N ALA A 134 1.38 -10.36 0.59
CA ALA A 134 2.00 -10.34 -0.72
C ALA A 134 1.67 -11.63 -1.52
N LYS A 135 1.60 -12.78 -0.85
CA LYS A 135 1.18 -14.04 -1.49
C LYS A 135 -0.23 -13.96 -2.04
N SER A 136 -1.20 -13.48 -1.27
CA SER A 136 -2.59 -13.32 -1.73
C SER A 136 -2.69 -12.34 -2.89
N ALA A 137 -1.93 -11.24 -2.84
CA ALA A 137 -1.88 -10.23 -3.88
C ALA A 137 -0.97 -10.58 -5.08
N SER A 138 -0.41 -11.79 -5.13
CA SER A 138 0.54 -12.23 -6.17
C SER A 138 1.76 -11.30 -6.33
N ILE A 139 2.20 -10.63 -5.27
CA ILE A 139 3.39 -9.78 -5.26
C ILE A 139 4.64 -10.67 -5.19
N GLN A 140 5.39 -10.67 -6.28
CA GLN A 140 6.58 -11.50 -6.44
C GLN A 140 7.88 -10.76 -6.08
N THR A 141 7.92 -9.45 -6.32
CA THR A 141 9.14 -8.65 -6.16
C THR A 141 8.86 -7.42 -5.32
N VAL A 142 9.72 -7.14 -4.34
CA VAL A 142 9.68 -5.92 -3.53
C VAL A 142 11.07 -5.33 -3.45
N VAL A 143 11.18 -4.04 -3.72
CA VAL A 143 12.43 -3.28 -3.56
C VAL A 143 12.19 -2.19 -2.53
N CYS A 144 13.14 -2.03 -1.61
CA CYS A 144 13.13 -0.97 -0.61
C CYS A 144 14.51 -0.33 -0.56
N PHE A 145 14.58 0.99 -0.71
CA PHE A 145 15.83 1.75 -0.74
C PHE A 145 15.71 3.00 0.14
N PRO A 146 16.82 3.46 0.75
CA PRO A 146 16.83 4.70 1.51
C PRO A 146 16.70 5.90 0.56
N ILE A 147 16.03 6.97 1.02
CA ILE A 147 15.89 8.26 0.34
C ILE A 147 16.59 9.32 1.20
#